data_AF-A0AAU0PSM0-F1
#
_entry.id   AF-A0AAU0PSM0-F1
#
_cell.length_a   1.000
_cell.length_b   1.000
_cell.length_c   1.000
_cell.angle_alpha   90.00
_cell.angle_beta   90.00
_cell.angle_gamma   90.00
#
_symmetry.space_group_name_H-M   'P 1'
#
loop_
_entity.id
_entity.type
_entity.pdbx_description
1 polymer ?
#
loop_
_entity_poly.entity_id
_entity_poly.type
_entity_poly.pdbx_seq_one_letter_code
_entity_poly.pdbx_strand_id
1 'polypeptide(L)'
;MKFEYVGYRPIISHHGITFKQGKDDKFVYFPYVYEILNALNHEYTTNKNRYSTSINLENASIDKLYKIVEKYFPNIEKSIEDKLKRYKKHLEEEREDINSRPNLSDIEKNIFLTNLDLMKNYRINRAKNKIFYYFAIATIAEVIKEKRIKELDIPYHNKFWHVLNTLQGVLSSEKISSNIKALYFDTKLELKFTTSLS
;
A
#
# COMPACT_ATOMS: atom_id res chain seq x y z
N MET A 1 -2.46 -1.36 -16.67
CA MET A 1 -1.22 -0.87 -16.00
C MET A 1 -0.32 -1.99 -15.43
N LYS A 2 1.02 -1.91 -15.60
CA LYS A 2 2.01 -2.86 -15.00
C LYS A 2 2.60 -2.32 -13.69
N PHE A 3 2.76 -3.18 -12.68
CA PHE A 3 3.42 -2.87 -11.40
C PHE A 3 4.66 -3.74 -11.20
N GLU A 4 5.70 -3.17 -10.61
CA GLU A 4 7.00 -3.84 -10.41
C GLU A 4 7.59 -3.42 -9.07
N TYR A 5 8.24 -4.35 -8.37
CA TYR A 5 8.96 -4.04 -7.14
C TYR A 5 10.19 -3.17 -7.44
N VAL A 6 10.39 -2.09 -6.67
CA VAL A 6 11.56 -1.21 -6.85
C VAL A 6 12.55 -1.23 -5.68
N GLY A 7 12.14 -1.49 -4.43
CA GLY A 7 13.05 -1.55 -3.27
C GLY A 7 12.69 -0.63 -2.10
N TYR A 8 13.69 -0.08 -1.41
CA TYR A 8 13.50 0.83 -0.25
C TYR A 8 13.30 2.29 -0.65
N ARG A 9 12.84 3.15 0.27
CA ARG A 9 12.75 4.59 -0.02
C ARG A 9 14.16 5.19 -0.21
N PRO A 10 14.45 5.87 -1.33
CA PRO A 10 15.74 6.51 -1.52
C PRO A 10 15.84 7.80 -0.70
N ILE A 11 17.05 8.09 -0.25
CA ILE A 11 17.50 9.35 0.33
C ILE A 11 18.55 9.89 -0.64
N ILE A 12 18.29 11.06 -1.21
CA ILE A 12 19.07 11.63 -2.30
C ILE A 12 19.65 12.95 -1.81
N SER A 13 20.95 13.15 -2.00
CA SER A 13 21.64 14.39 -1.67
C SER A 13 22.82 14.64 -2.61
N HIS A 14 23.53 15.76 -2.41
CA HIS A 14 24.80 16.05 -3.08
C HIS A 14 25.94 15.09 -2.66
N HIS A 15 25.79 14.32 -1.58
CA HIS A 15 26.77 13.31 -1.17
C HIS A 15 26.52 11.93 -1.80
N GLY A 16 25.38 11.73 -2.48
CA GLY A 16 25.04 10.46 -3.12
C GLY A 16 23.60 10.01 -2.86
N ILE A 17 23.36 8.73 -3.11
CA ILE A 17 22.06 8.07 -2.95
C ILE A 17 22.21 6.94 -1.94
N THR A 18 21.37 6.96 -0.90
CA THR A 18 21.25 5.86 0.08
C THR A 18 19.81 5.40 0.17
N PHE A 19 19.57 4.30 0.89
CA PHE A 19 18.25 3.69 0.98
C PHE A 19 17.81 3.51 2.44
N LYS A 20 16.63 4.02 2.77
CA LYS A 20 16.08 3.94 4.13
C LYS A 20 15.48 2.56 4.39
N GLN A 21 16.22 1.73 5.12
CA GLN A 21 15.73 0.43 5.60
C GLN A 21 14.43 0.57 6.42
N GLY A 22 13.57 -0.45 6.36
CA GLY A 22 12.24 -0.42 7.00
C GLY A 22 11.20 0.46 6.30
N LYS A 23 11.56 1.17 5.22
CA LYS A 23 10.60 1.83 4.32
C LYS A 23 10.47 1.05 3.03
N ASP A 24 9.91 -0.15 3.12
CA ASP A 24 9.60 -1.02 1.98
C ASP A 24 8.73 -0.32 0.93
N ASP A 25 8.94 -0.67 -0.33
CA ASP A 25 7.99 -0.38 -1.40
C ASP A 25 6.62 -1.00 -1.08
N LYS A 26 5.54 -0.30 -1.41
CA LYS A 26 4.18 -0.79 -1.15
C LYS A 26 3.79 -2.00 -2.00
N PHE A 27 4.52 -2.25 -3.06
CA PHE A 27 4.39 -3.46 -3.87
C PHE A 27 4.42 -4.76 -3.03
N VAL A 28 5.28 -4.83 -2.01
CA VAL A 28 5.43 -6.06 -1.19
C VAL A 28 4.17 -6.43 -0.39
N TYR A 29 3.20 -5.52 -0.30
CA TYR A 29 1.94 -5.76 0.40
C TYR A 29 0.81 -6.20 -0.53
N PHE A 30 0.98 -6.15 -1.87
CA PHE A 30 -0.09 -6.51 -2.80
C PHE A 30 -0.62 -7.94 -2.60
N PRO A 31 0.23 -8.97 -2.40
CA PRO A 31 -0.28 -10.32 -2.12
C PRO A 31 -1.17 -10.37 -0.88
N TYR A 32 -0.78 -9.67 0.19
CA TYR A 32 -1.51 -9.64 1.46
C TYR A 32 -2.84 -8.90 1.34
N VAL A 33 -2.89 -7.83 0.55
CA VAL A 33 -4.13 -7.10 0.25
C VAL A 33 -5.09 -7.99 -0.56
N TYR A 34 -4.57 -8.70 -1.56
CA TYR A 34 -5.36 -9.64 -2.36
C TYR A 34 -5.95 -10.75 -1.49
N GLU A 35 -5.16 -11.35 -0.60
CA GLU A 35 -5.63 -12.44 0.26
C GLU A 35 -6.68 -11.97 1.27
N ILE A 36 -6.57 -10.75 1.81
CA ILE A 36 -7.63 -10.16 2.64
C ILE A 36 -8.92 -9.98 1.82
N LEU A 37 -8.83 -9.47 0.59
CA LEU A 37 -10.00 -9.33 -0.28
C LEU A 37 -10.61 -10.68 -0.65
N ASN A 38 -9.79 -11.72 -0.83
CA ASN A 38 -10.25 -13.07 -1.09
C ASN A 38 -11.00 -13.63 0.13
N ALA A 39 -10.45 -13.44 1.33
CA ALA A 39 -11.08 -13.81 2.59
C ALA A 39 -12.46 -13.19 2.74
N LEU A 40 -12.56 -11.88 2.58
CA LEU A 40 -13.81 -11.12 2.68
C LEU A 40 -14.86 -11.49 1.61
N ASN A 41 -14.43 -12.16 0.54
CA ASN A 41 -15.31 -12.60 -0.54
C ASN A 41 -15.83 -14.03 -0.40
N HIS A 42 -15.37 -14.80 0.59
CA HIS A 42 -15.97 -16.10 0.87
C HIS A 42 -17.34 -15.95 1.55
N GLU A 43 -18.27 -16.85 1.24
CA GLU A 43 -19.58 -16.89 1.90
C GLU A 43 -19.40 -17.32 3.35
N TYR A 44 -19.58 -16.38 4.27
CA TYR A 44 -19.63 -16.65 5.71
C TYR A 44 -21.02 -17.17 6.04
N THR A 45 -21.17 -18.49 6.20
CA THR A 45 -22.40 -19.08 6.74
C THR A 45 -22.46 -18.87 8.27
N THR A 46 -23.66 -18.70 8.82
CA THR A 46 -23.95 -18.35 10.23
C THR A 46 -23.26 -19.22 11.29
N ASN A 47 -22.78 -20.42 10.92
CA ASN A 47 -22.07 -21.36 11.79
C ASN A 47 -20.57 -21.52 11.50
N LYS A 48 -20.00 -20.78 10.53
CA LYS A 48 -18.58 -20.81 10.16
C LYS A 48 -18.07 -19.40 9.85
N ASN A 49 -17.99 -18.56 10.87
CA ASN A 49 -17.52 -17.17 10.75
C ASN A 49 -15.99 -17.03 10.60
N ARG A 50 -15.24 -18.12 10.37
CA ARG A 50 -13.77 -18.08 10.37
C ARG A 50 -13.20 -18.47 9.02
N TYR A 51 -12.59 -17.50 8.35
CA TYR A 51 -11.75 -17.75 7.19
C TYR A 51 -10.42 -18.35 7.66
N SER A 52 -10.37 -19.68 7.83
CA SER A 52 -9.17 -20.40 8.28
C SER A 52 -8.37 -21.01 7.13
N THR A 53 -8.46 -20.45 5.92
CA THR A 53 -7.66 -20.95 4.81
C THR A 53 -6.22 -20.50 4.96
N SER A 54 -5.29 -21.45 4.86
CA SER A 54 -3.86 -21.17 4.70
C SER A 54 -3.67 -20.28 3.48
N ILE A 55 -3.39 -19.01 3.74
CA ILE A 55 -3.21 -17.95 2.75
C ILE A 55 -2.14 -18.38 1.74
N ASN A 56 -2.52 -18.51 0.47
CA ASN A 56 -1.63 -18.97 -0.58
C ASN A 56 -0.98 -17.76 -1.27
N LEU A 57 0.18 -17.34 -0.74
CA LEU A 57 0.94 -16.21 -1.25
C LEU A 57 1.58 -16.46 -2.63
N GLU A 58 1.67 -17.72 -3.08
CA GLU A 58 2.32 -18.10 -4.35
C GLU A 58 1.46 -17.76 -5.58
N ASN A 59 0.16 -17.48 -5.40
CA ASN A 59 -0.82 -17.29 -6.49
C ASN A 59 -1.50 -15.91 -6.54
N ALA A 60 -1.04 -14.94 -5.75
CA ALA A 60 -1.56 -13.58 -5.78
C ALA A 60 -1.07 -12.84 -7.03
N SER A 61 -1.68 -13.13 -8.18
CA SER A 61 -1.38 -12.38 -9.40
C SER A 61 -1.89 -10.95 -9.20
N ILE A 62 -0.98 -9.98 -9.29
CA ILE A 62 -1.27 -8.55 -9.20
C ILE A 62 -2.41 -8.15 -10.15
N ASP A 63 -2.54 -8.84 -11.29
CA ASP A 63 -3.62 -8.65 -12.25
C ASP A 63 -5.01 -8.99 -11.67
N LYS A 64 -5.11 -10.04 -10.84
CA LYS A 64 -6.36 -10.36 -10.12
C LYS A 64 -6.68 -9.27 -9.10
N LEU A 65 -5.68 -8.80 -8.35
CA LEU A 65 -5.88 -7.68 -7.44
C LEU A 65 -6.36 -6.44 -8.19
N TYR A 66 -5.70 -6.09 -9.30
CA TYR A 66 -6.09 -4.96 -10.14
C TYR A 66 -7.54 -5.08 -10.61
N LYS A 67 -7.94 -6.24 -11.13
CA LYS A 67 -9.33 -6.50 -11.55
C LYS A 67 -10.35 -6.36 -10.43
N ILE A 68 -10.00 -6.74 -9.20
CA ILE A 68 -10.90 -6.52 -8.04
C ILE A 68 -11.03 -5.02 -7.77
N VAL A 69 -9.92 -4.30 -7.70
CA VAL A 69 -9.91 -2.86 -7.41
C VAL A 69 -10.62 -2.06 -8.51
N GLU A 70 -10.46 -2.44 -9.78
CA GLU A 70 -11.10 -1.81 -10.93
C GLU A 70 -12.63 -1.88 -10.87
N LYS A 71 -13.22 -2.95 -10.30
CA LYS A 71 -14.67 -3.02 -10.10
C LYS A 71 -15.19 -1.93 -9.16
N TYR A 72 -14.42 -1.58 -8.13
CA TYR A 72 -14.75 -0.54 -7.16
C TYR A 72 -14.34 0.87 -7.65
N PHE A 73 -13.30 0.94 -8.48
CA PHE A 73 -12.78 2.17 -9.05
C PHE A 73 -12.62 2.04 -10.58
N PRO A 74 -13.71 2.15 -11.37
CA PRO A 74 -13.69 1.88 -12.82
C PRO A 74 -12.71 2.75 -13.62
N ASN A 75 -12.38 3.94 -13.13
CA ASN A 75 -11.42 4.86 -13.75
C ASN A 75 -10.07 4.89 -13.02
N ILE A 76 -9.67 3.77 -12.41
CA ILE A 76 -8.47 3.71 -11.58
C ILE A 76 -7.19 4.04 -12.36
N GLU A 77 -7.05 3.59 -13.61
CA GLU A 77 -5.86 3.88 -14.42
C GLU A 77 -5.64 5.39 -14.58
N LYS A 78 -6.68 6.09 -15.04
CA LYS A 78 -6.68 7.56 -15.14
C LYS A 78 -6.41 8.24 -13.79
N SER A 79 -7.03 7.73 -12.72
CA SER A 79 -6.85 8.28 -11.37
C SER A 79 -5.41 8.12 -10.85
N ILE A 80 -4.76 7.00 -11.17
CA ILE A 80 -3.34 6.78 -10.88
C ILE A 80 -2.49 7.74 -11.70
N GLU A 81 -2.75 7.85 -13.00
CA GLU A 81 -2.02 8.75 -13.89
C GLU A 81 -2.10 10.21 -13.45
N ASP A 82 -3.27 10.69 -13.07
CA ASP A 82 -3.45 12.07 -12.60
C ASP A 82 -2.74 12.33 -11.28
N LYS A 83 -2.70 11.36 -10.36
CA LYS A 83 -1.88 11.44 -9.14
C LYS A 83 -0.38 11.40 -9.47
N LEU A 84 0.03 10.60 -10.46
CA LEU A 84 1.42 10.54 -10.94
C LEU A 84 1.86 11.82 -11.64
N LYS A 85 0.98 12.49 -12.40
CA LYS A 85 1.28 13.81 -13.01
C LYS A 85 1.61 14.83 -11.93
N ARG A 86 0.81 14.90 -10.86
CA ARG A 86 1.10 15.77 -9.69
C ARG A 86 2.43 15.40 -9.04
N TYR A 87 2.70 14.10 -8.87
CA TYR A 87 3.97 13.65 -8.31
C TYR A 87 5.16 14.04 -9.18
N LYS A 88 5.06 13.85 -10.51
CA LYS A 88 6.10 14.28 -11.46
C LYS A 88 6.34 15.78 -11.41
N LYS A 89 5.28 16.59 -11.33
CA LYS A 89 5.41 18.05 -11.15
C LYS A 89 6.21 18.38 -9.88
N HIS A 90 5.88 17.72 -8.77
CA HIS A 90 6.62 17.90 -7.52
C HIS A 90 8.11 17.50 -7.63
N LEU A 91 8.46 16.51 -8.48
CA LEU A 91 9.86 16.19 -8.75
C LEU A 91 10.58 17.31 -9.50
N GLU A 92 9.91 18.01 -10.42
CA GLU A 92 10.50 19.15 -11.14
C GLU A 92 10.63 20.37 -10.21
N GLU A 93 9.62 20.67 -9.39
CA GLU A 93 9.69 21.70 -8.36
C GLU A 93 10.87 21.47 -7.40
N GLU A 94 11.10 20.22 -6.96
CA GLU A 94 12.26 19.85 -6.14
C GLU A 94 13.60 20.16 -6.83
N ARG A 95 13.69 20.04 -8.16
CA ARG A 95 14.90 20.38 -8.90
C ARG A 95 15.14 21.88 -8.96
N GLU A 96 14.09 22.65 -9.22
CA GLU A 96 14.14 24.12 -9.20
C GLU A 96 14.60 24.62 -7.83
N ASP A 97 14.11 23.99 -6.75
CA ASP A 97 14.53 24.25 -5.38
C ASP A 97 16.01 23.91 -5.10
N ILE A 98 16.63 22.98 -5.84
CA ILE A 98 18.08 22.72 -5.69
C ILE A 98 18.89 23.86 -6.30
N ASN A 99 18.46 24.37 -7.46
CA ASN A 99 19.17 25.46 -8.14
C ASN A 99 19.20 26.75 -7.32
N SER A 100 18.12 27.04 -6.61
CA SER A 100 17.96 28.25 -5.80
C SER A 100 18.67 28.21 -4.44
N ARG A 101 19.25 27.07 -4.04
CA ARG A 101 19.92 26.94 -2.72
C ARG A 101 21.21 27.76 -2.66
N PRO A 102 21.33 28.70 -1.71
CA PRO A 102 22.53 29.53 -1.57
C PRO A 102 23.70 28.80 -0.89
N ASN A 103 23.42 27.71 -0.18
CA ASN A 103 24.38 26.99 0.66
C ASN A 103 25.04 25.79 -0.05
N LEU A 104 24.82 25.62 -1.35
CA LEU A 104 25.47 24.59 -2.15
C LEU A 104 26.33 25.27 -3.22
N SER A 105 27.55 24.78 -3.41
CA SER A 105 28.37 25.13 -4.57
C SER A 105 27.74 24.62 -5.86
N ASP A 106 28.17 25.16 -7.00
CA ASP A 106 27.68 24.73 -8.31
C ASP A 106 27.97 23.25 -8.57
N ILE A 107 29.12 22.75 -8.09
CA ILE A 107 29.48 21.33 -8.17
C ILE A 107 28.49 20.48 -7.36
N GLU A 108 28.19 20.87 -6.12
CA GLU A 108 27.25 20.13 -5.27
C GLU A 108 25.83 20.15 -5.82
N LYS A 109 25.39 21.28 -6.39
CA LYS A 109 24.10 21.38 -7.10
C LYS A 109 24.04 20.41 -8.27
N ASN A 110 25.07 20.39 -9.10
CA ASN A 110 25.14 19.49 -10.25
C ASN A 110 25.13 18.01 -9.83
N ILE A 111 25.86 17.63 -8.79
CA ILE A 111 25.84 16.27 -8.25
C ILE A 111 24.44 15.93 -7.74
N PHE A 112 23.81 16.81 -6.99
CA PHE A 112 22.47 16.56 -6.44
C PHE A 112 21.43 16.40 -7.57
N LEU A 113 21.42 17.30 -8.55
CA LEU A 113 20.52 17.20 -9.71
C LEU A 113 20.72 15.89 -10.48
N THR A 114 21.98 15.49 -10.69
CA THR A 114 22.32 14.22 -11.34
C THR A 114 21.77 13.04 -10.53
N ASN A 115 21.93 13.04 -9.21
CA ASN A 115 21.40 11.99 -8.34
C ASN A 115 19.85 11.96 -8.34
N LEU A 116 19.19 13.12 -8.43
CA LEU A 116 17.74 13.20 -8.59
C LEU A 116 17.29 12.58 -9.92
N ASP A 117 18.01 12.85 -11.01
CA ASP A 117 17.76 12.28 -12.33
C ASP A 117 17.89 10.77 -12.37
N LEU A 118 19.00 10.24 -11.82
CA LEU A 118 19.24 8.81 -11.71
C LEU A 118 18.09 8.08 -11.00
N MET A 119 17.47 8.73 -10.02
CA MET A 119 16.38 8.15 -9.22
C MET A 119 14.97 8.52 -9.70
N LYS A 120 14.81 9.27 -10.80
CA LYS A 120 13.50 9.74 -11.27
C LYS A 120 12.54 8.59 -11.55
N ASN A 121 12.95 7.63 -12.38
CA ASN A 121 12.11 6.47 -12.73
C ASN A 121 11.84 5.58 -11.51
N TYR A 122 12.86 5.38 -10.66
CA TYR A 122 12.73 4.65 -9.40
C TYR A 122 11.61 5.23 -8.53
N ARG A 123 11.65 6.55 -8.31
CA ARG A 123 10.68 7.28 -7.50
C ARG A 123 9.28 7.26 -8.11
N ILE A 124 9.15 7.39 -9.42
CA ILE A 124 7.87 7.33 -10.13
C ILE A 124 7.23 5.94 -9.98
N ASN A 125 7.98 4.86 -10.20
CA ASN A 125 7.45 3.49 -10.03
C ASN A 125 7.04 3.21 -8.59
N ARG A 126 7.85 3.66 -7.62
CA ARG A 126 7.52 3.54 -6.21
C ARG A 126 6.25 4.34 -5.84
N ALA A 127 6.09 5.53 -6.41
CA ALA A 127 4.88 6.34 -6.21
C ALA A 127 3.65 5.65 -6.81
N LYS A 128 3.78 5.07 -8.02
CA LYS A 128 2.72 4.27 -8.67
C LYS A 128 2.26 3.12 -7.78
N ASN A 129 3.20 2.34 -7.25
CA ASN A 129 2.91 1.23 -6.34
C ASN A 129 2.20 1.72 -5.07
N LYS A 130 2.69 2.82 -4.48
CA LYS A 130 2.05 3.43 -3.30
C LYS A 130 0.63 3.90 -3.60
N ILE A 131 0.40 4.56 -4.73
CA ILE A 131 -0.93 5.05 -5.11
C ILE A 131 -1.91 3.88 -5.25
N PHE A 132 -1.54 2.85 -6.02
CA PHE A 132 -2.38 1.68 -6.22
C PHE A 132 -2.64 0.92 -4.90
N TYR A 133 -1.64 0.79 -4.04
CA TYR A 133 -1.81 0.23 -2.70
C TYR A 133 -2.97 0.89 -1.94
N TYR A 134 -3.06 2.22 -1.92
CA TYR A 134 -4.13 2.91 -1.21
C TYR A 134 -5.51 2.71 -1.85
N PHE A 135 -5.60 2.59 -3.18
CA PHE A 135 -6.87 2.18 -3.81
C PHE A 135 -7.27 0.77 -3.41
N ALA A 136 -6.31 -0.14 -3.31
CA ALA A 136 -6.57 -1.50 -2.88
C ALA A 136 -6.98 -1.59 -1.40
N ILE A 137 -6.41 -0.76 -0.51
CA ILE A 137 -6.89 -0.63 0.88
C ILE A 137 -8.31 -0.04 0.93
N ALA A 138 -8.59 1.00 0.15
CA ALA A 138 -9.93 1.56 0.06
C ALA A 138 -10.95 0.52 -0.41
N THR A 139 -10.56 -0.34 -1.35
CA THR A 139 -11.39 -1.47 -1.80
C THR A 139 -11.73 -2.42 -0.65
N ILE A 140 -10.76 -2.76 0.22
CA ILE A 140 -11.05 -3.55 1.42
C ILE A 140 -12.09 -2.86 2.32
N ALA A 141 -11.95 -1.54 2.52
CA ALA A 141 -12.89 -0.77 3.32
C ALA A 141 -14.31 -0.78 2.72
N GLU A 142 -14.44 -0.61 1.39
CA GLU A 142 -15.74 -0.72 0.71
C GLU A 142 -16.38 -2.10 0.90
N VAL A 143 -15.63 -3.18 0.67
CA VAL A 143 -16.14 -4.55 0.86
C VAL A 143 -16.63 -4.78 2.31
N ILE A 144 -15.88 -4.29 3.30
CA ILE A 144 -16.24 -4.38 4.71
C ILE A 144 -17.56 -3.65 4.98
N LYS A 145 -17.75 -2.46 4.40
CA LYS A 145 -18.98 -1.66 4.55
C LYS A 145 -20.17 -2.32 3.88
N GLU A 146 -20.02 -2.71 2.61
CA GLU A 146 -21.09 -3.33 1.80
C GLU A 146 -21.63 -4.60 2.45
N LYS A 147 -20.72 -5.46 2.96
CA LYS A 147 -21.07 -6.73 3.59
C LYS A 147 -21.26 -6.64 5.10
N ARG A 148 -21.08 -5.46 5.69
CA ARG A 148 -21.12 -5.21 7.14
C ARG A 148 -20.25 -6.19 7.95
N ILE A 149 -19.01 -6.40 7.51
CA ILE A 149 -18.09 -7.35 8.13
C ILE A 149 -17.68 -6.83 9.52
N LYS A 150 -18.09 -7.54 10.56
CA LYS A 150 -17.80 -7.21 11.97
C LYS A 150 -16.47 -7.76 12.44
N GLU A 151 -16.07 -8.90 11.88
CA GLU A 151 -14.90 -9.66 12.31
C GLU A 151 -14.23 -10.31 11.11
N LEU A 152 -12.89 -10.26 11.11
CA LEU A 152 -12.04 -10.97 10.17
C LEU A 152 -10.87 -11.54 10.95
N ASP A 153 -10.78 -12.87 10.98
CA ASP A 153 -9.64 -13.60 11.52
C ASP A 153 -8.70 -13.99 10.38
N ILE A 154 -7.41 -13.71 10.53
CA ILE A 154 -6.36 -14.10 9.57
C ILE A 154 -5.11 -14.62 10.29
N PRO A 155 -4.34 -15.53 9.69
CA PRO A 155 -3.05 -15.96 10.25
C PRO A 155 -2.10 -14.78 10.52
N TYR A 156 -1.35 -14.86 11.61
CA TYR A 156 -0.38 -13.81 11.93
C TYR A 156 0.74 -13.72 10.89
N HIS A 157 0.90 -12.53 10.33
CA HIS A 157 2.06 -12.16 9.55
C HIS A 157 2.29 -10.64 9.64
N ASN A 158 3.56 -10.21 9.72
CA ASN A 158 3.90 -8.78 9.86
C ASN A 158 3.36 -7.92 8.70
N LYS A 159 3.27 -8.47 7.48
CA LYS A 159 2.70 -7.76 6.34
C LYS A 159 1.17 -7.66 6.41
N PHE A 160 0.47 -8.65 6.98
CA PHE A 160 -0.96 -8.53 7.28
C PHE A 160 -1.21 -7.47 8.34
N TRP A 161 -0.42 -7.47 9.42
CA TRP A 161 -0.48 -6.41 10.44
C TRP A 161 -0.34 -5.02 9.81
N HIS A 162 0.64 -4.82 8.92
CA HIS A 162 0.83 -3.55 8.23
C HIS A 162 -0.38 -3.13 7.36
N VAL A 163 -0.95 -4.09 6.62
CA VAL A 163 -2.14 -3.85 5.78
C VAL A 163 -3.33 -3.46 6.65
N LEU A 164 -3.61 -4.22 7.72
CA LEU A 164 -4.70 -3.95 8.64
C LEU A 164 -4.54 -2.60 9.37
N ASN A 165 -3.33 -2.21 9.77
CA ASN A 165 -3.12 -0.87 10.36
C ASN A 165 -3.38 0.25 9.35
N THR A 166 -3.03 0.05 8.07
CA THR A 166 -3.36 1.03 7.03
C THR A 166 -4.87 1.12 6.85
N LEU A 167 -5.55 -0.03 6.82
CA LEU A 167 -7.00 -0.13 6.72
C LEU A 167 -7.71 0.54 7.89
N GLN A 168 -7.22 0.35 9.13
CA GLN A 168 -7.75 1.03 10.31
C GLN A 168 -7.74 2.55 10.14
N GLY A 169 -6.66 3.10 9.57
CA GLY A 169 -6.59 4.53 9.25
C GLY A 169 -7.63 4.97 8.22
N VAL A 170 -7.87 4.17 7.17
CA VAL A 170 -8.89 4.44 6.14
C VAL A 170 -10.29 4.40 6.76
N LEU A 171 -10.64 3.33 7.48
CA LEU A 171 -11.94 3.21 8.16
C LEU A 171 -12.18 4.31 9.20
N SER A 172 -11.14 4.71 9.94
CA SER A 172 -11.22 5.81 10.89
C SER A 172 -11.54 7.14 10.22
N SER A 173 -11.05 7.39 9.00
CA SER A 173 -11.39 8.61 8.24
C SER A 173 -12.86 8.67 7.85
N GLU A 174 -13.54 7.53 7.85
CA GLU A 174 -14.96 7.36 7.58
C GLU A 174 -15.78 7.16 8.87
N LYS A 175 -15.19 7.43 10.04
CA LYS A 175 -15.80 7.28 11.37
C LYS A 175 -16.20 5.84 11.74
N ILE A 176 -15.60 4.85 11.10
CA ILE A 176 -15.75 3.44 11.48
C ILE A 176 -14.59 3.08 12.40
N SER A 177 -14.89 2.79 13.66
CA SER A 177 -13.86 2.34 14.60
C SER A 177 -13.52 0.87 14.32
N SER A 178 -12.24 0.54 14.42
CA SER A 178 -11.75 -0.81 14.22
C SER A 178 -10.57 -1.10 15.14
N ASN A 179 -10.33 -2.38 15.39
CA ASN A 179 -9.28 -2.86 16.28
C ASN A 179 -8.58 -4.08 15.70
N ILE A 180 -7.29 -4.23 16.00
CA ILE A 180 -6.46 -5.37 15.62
C ILE A 180 -5.91 -5.98 16.91
N LYS A 181 -6.15 -7.27 17.13
CA LYS A 181 -5.57 -8.03 18.24
C LYS A 181 -4.83 -9.25 17.73
N ALA A 182 -3.65 -9.50 18.29
CA ALA A 182 -2.98 -10.78 18.11
C ALA A 182 -3.47 -11.75 19.20
N LEU A 183 -4.02 -12.90 18.81
CA LEU A 183 -4.59 -13.89 19.72
C LEU A 183 -4.05 -15.27 19.37
N TYR A 184 -3.83 -16.09 20.39
CA TYR A 184 -3.57 -17.51 20.19
C TYR A 184 -4.90 -18.25 20.01
N PHE A 185 -4.99 -19.02 18.94
CA PHE A 185 -6.05 -20.01 18.74
C PHE A 185 -5.39 -21.39 18.66
N ASP A 186 -5.66 -22.23 19.65
CA ASP A 186 -4.92 -23.46 19.95
C ASP A 186 -3.40 -23.21 20.06
N THR A 187 -2.65 -23.53 19.00
CA THR A 187 -1.19 -23.38 18.91
C THR A 187 -0.75 -22.34 17.87
N LYS A 188 -1.71 -21.68 17.19
CA LYS A 188 -1.45 -20.75 16.10
C LYS A 188 -1.73 -19.32 16.55
N LEU A 189 -0.82 -18.41 16.17
CA LEU A 189 -1.02 -16.97 16.36
C LEU A 189 -1.83 -16.42 15.19
N GLU A 190 -2.91 -15.73 15.49
CA GLU A 190 -3.83 -15.11 14.53
C GLU A 190 -3.99 -13.62 14.81
N LEU A 191 -4.36 -12.87 13.77
CA LEU A 191 -4.80 -11.49 13.85
C LEU A 191 -6.31 -11.44 13.73
N LYS A 192 -6.95 -10.98 14.79
CA LYS A 192 -8.37 -10.69 14.84
C LYS A 192 -8.60 -9.22 14.57
N PHE A 193 -9.28 -8.93 13.46
CA PHE A 193 -9.67 -7.59 13.06
C PHE A 193 -11.17 -7.41 13.30
N THR A 194 -11.56 -6.37 14.04
CA THR A 194 -12.97 -6.10 14.36
C THR A 194 -13.38 -4.69 13.96
N THR A 195 -14.63 -4.48 13.54
CA THR A 195 -15.18 -3.17 13.18
C THR A 195 -16.43 -2.85 14.01
N SER A 196 -16.76 -1.55 14.14
CA SER A 196 -17.96 -1.09 14.86
C SER A 196 -19.22 -1.01 14.00
N LEU A 197 -19.28 -1.74 12.88
CA LEU A 197 -20.44 -1.72 12.00
C LEU A 197 -21.64 -2.44 12.62
N SER A 198 -22.83 -1.85 12.49
CA SER A 198 -24.10 -2.32 13.05
C SER A 198 -24.81 -3.35 12.17
#